data_AF-A0A258ED19-F1
#
_entry.id   AF-A0A258ED19-F1
#
_cell.length_a   1.000
_cell.length_b   1.000
_cell.length_c   1.000
_cell.angle_alpha   90.00
_cell.angle_beta   90.00
_cell.angle_gamma   90.00
#
_symmetry.space_group_name_H-M   'P 1'
#
loop_
_entity.id
_entity.type
_entity.pdbx_description
1 polymer ?
#
loop_
_entity_poly.entity_id
_entity_poly.type
_entity_poly.pdbx_seq_one_letter_code
_entity_poly.pdbx_strand_id
1 'polypeptide(L)' 'MMKVLSRFIFWISGWSLKINWPEGVKKAVLIAIPHTSNWDILYARAAFYLMDIPVRFTIKKEVMIGPL' A
#
# COMPACT_ATOMS: atom_id res chain seq x y z
N MET A 1 3.31 12.46 -8.99
CA MET A 1 3.14 11.34 -9.95
C MET A 1 2.50 10.11 -9.30
N MET A 2 3.16 9.46 -8.32
CA MET A 2 2.65 8.21 -7.74
C MET A 2 1.26 8.29 -7.11
N LYS A 3 0.87 9.41 -6.49
CA LYS A 3 -0.50 9.60 -5.97
C LYS A 3 -1.57 9.51 -7.06
N VAL A 4 -1.30 10.05 -8.25
CA VAL A 4 -2.26 10.02 -9.36
C VAL A 4 -2.42 8.59 -9.85
N LEU A 5 -1.31 7.87 -10.00
CA LEU A 5 -1.33 6.44 -10.34
C LEU A 5 -2.07 5.62 -9.27
N SER A 6 -1.83 5.87 -7.98
CA SER A 6 -2.55 5.20 -6.89
C SER A 6 -4.06 5.46 -6.94
N ARG A 7 -4.49 6.71 -7.19
CA ARG A 7 -5.91 7.04 -7.35
C ARG A 7 -6.52 6.31 -8.54
N PHE A 8 -5.79 6.23 -9.65
CA PHE A 8 -6.23 5.51 -10.84
C PHE A 8 -6.38 4.01 -10.56
N ILE A 9 -5.39 3.38 -9.92
CA ILE A 9 -5.45 1.96 -9.51
C ILE A 9 -6.66 1.70 -8.62
N PHE A 10 -6.89 2.54 -7.61
CA PHE A 10 -8.02 2.40 -6.70
C PHE A 10 -9.36 2.59 -7.44
N TRP A 11 -9.41 3.53 -8.39
CA TRP A 11 -10.61 3.77 -9.18
C TRP A 11 -10.96 2.57 -10.07
N ILE A 12 -9.99 1.99 -10.80
CA ILE A 12 -10.25 0.82 -11.65
C ILE A 12 -10.56 -0.45 -10.85
N SER A 13 -10.00 -0.58 -9.64
CA SER A 13 -10.25 -1.75 -8.79
C SER A 13 -11.51 -1.62 -7.94
N GLY A 14 -12.15 -0.45 -7.91
CA GLY A 14 -13.30 -0.16 -7.05
C GLY A 14 -12.95 0.06 -5.58
N TRP A 15 -11.66 0.29 -5.27
CA TRP A 15 -11.19 0.54 -3.91
C TRP A 15 -11.30 2.02 -3.54
N SER A 16 -11.54 2.26 -2.24
CA SER A 16 -11.51 3.60 -1.67
C SER A 16 -10.65 3.62 -0.41
N LEU A 17 -10.01 4.74 -0.14
CA LEU A 17 -9.20 4.93 1.06
C LEU A 17 -10.06 5.56 2.16
N LYS A 18 -10.23 4.85 3.27
CA LYS A 18 -10.87 5.39 4.49
C LYS A 18 -9.80 5.62 5.54
N ILE A 19 -9.43 6.89 5.73
CA ILE A 19 -8.47 7.30 6.75
C ILE A 19 -9.25 7.73 7.99
N ASN A 20 -9.23 6.91 9.04
CA ASN A 20 -9.75 7.28 10.35
C ASN A 20 -8.63 7.08 11.38
N TRP A 21 -7.86 8.14 11.61
CA TRP A 21 -6.75 8.09 12.57
C TRP A 21 -7.29 8.14 14.00
N PRO A 22 -6.84 7.25 14.90
CA PRO A 22 -7.25 7.31 16.30
C PRO A 22 -6.72 8.58 16.98
N GLU A 23 -7.59 9.28 17.69
CA GLU A 23 -7.23 10.49 18.45
C GLU A 23 -6.28 10.16 19.60
N GLY A 24 -5.37 11.09 19.91
CA GLY A 24 -4.42 10.95 21.02
C GLY A 24 -3.23 10.01 20.75
N VAL A 25 -3.17 9.32 19.61
CA VAL A 25 -2.06 8.43 19.25
C VAL A 25 -0.90 9.24 18.67
N LYS A 26 0.20 9.35 19.44
CA LYS A 26 1.40 10.10 19.02
C LYS A 26 2.32 9.32 18.07
N LYS A 27 2.30 8.00 18.13
CA LYS A 27 3.10 7.09 17.30
C LYS A 27 2.33 5.79 17.08
N ALA A 28 2.32 5.30 15.85
CA ALA A 28 1.68 4.05 15.47
C ALA A 28 2.50 3.31 14.42
N VAL A 29 2.26 2.00 14.31
CA VAL A 29 2.74 1.17 13.21
C VAL A 29 1.55 0.79 12.35
N LEU A 30 1.67 0.99 11.04
CA LEU A 30 0.68 0.56 10.07
C LEU A 30 1.07 -0.81 9.52
N ILE A 31 0.09 -1.70 9.44
CA ILE A 31 0.26 -3.06 8.94
C ILE A 31 -0.74 -3.26 7.80
N ALA A 32 -0.27 -3.75 6.65
CA ALA A 32 -1.12 -4.14 5.53
C ALA A 32 -1.42 -5.64 5.61
N ILE A 33 -2.60 -6.00 6.10
CA ILE A 33 -3.09 -7.38 6.24
C ILE A 33 -4.57 -7.46 5.86
N PRO A 34 -5.12 -8.65 5.53
CA PRO A 34 -4.44 -9.95 5.32
C PRO A 34 -3.66 -10.01 4.00
N HIS A 35 -2.74 -10.99 3.87
CA HIS A 35 -2.08 -11.29 2.60
C HIS A 35 -2.81 -12.43 1.89
N THR A 36 -3.49 -12.10 0.81
CA THR A 36 -4.25 -13.01 -0.06
C THR A 36 -3.49 -13.33 -1.35
N SER A 37 -2.67 -12.41 -1.87
CA SER A 37 -1.91 -12.59 -3.11
C SER A 37 -0.75 -11.60 -3.24
N ASN A 38 0.15 -11.82 -4.22
CA ASN A 38 1.22 -10.86 -4.51
C ASN A 38 0.69 -9.46 -4.90
N TRP A 39 -0.55 -9.35 -5.39
CA TRP A 39 -1.18 -8.06 -5.73
C TRP A 39 -1.43 -7.17 -4.51
N ASP A 40 -1.44 -7.74 -3.30
CA ASP A 40 -1.59 -6.96 -2.07
C ASP A 40 -0.48 -5.92 -1.92
N ILE A 41 0.72 -6.19 -2.45
CA ILE A 41 1.83 -5.24 -2.39
C ILE A 41 1.53 -3.98 -3.22
N LEU A 42 0.82 -4.12 -4.34
CA LEU A 42 0.42 -3.00 -5.19
C LEU A 42 -0.59 -2.13 -4.44
N TYR A 43 -1.63 -2.75 -3.87
CA TYR A 43 -2.66 -2.04 -3.11
C TYR A 43 -2.10 -1.37 -1.85
N ALA A 44 -1.28 -2.08 -1.08
CA ALA A 44 -0.60 -1.54 0.08
C ALA A 44 0.25 -0.32 -0.32
N ARG A 45 1.09 -0.45 -1.34
CA ARG A 45 1.96 0.66 -1.78
C ARG A 45 1.16 1.85 -2.27
N ALA A 46 0.08 1.61 -3.03
CA ALA A 46 -0.82 2.65 -3.49
C ALA A 46 -1.47 3.39 -2.33
N ALA A 47 -1.98 2.68 -1.32
CA ALA A 47 -2.56 3.25 -0.10
C ALA A 47 -1.55 4.12 0.66
N PHE A 48 -0.32 3.64 0.88
CA PHE A 48 0.73 4.40 1.57
C PHE A 48 1.12 5.69 0.81
N TYR A 49 1.15 5.67 -0.52
CA TYR A 49 1.35 6.88 -1.31
C TYR A 49 0.22 7.90 -1.13
N LEU A 50 -1.03 7.45 -1.04
CA LEU A 50 -2.18 8.32 -0.82
C LEU A 50 -2.21 8.90 0.60
N MET A 51 -1.70 8.16 1.59
CA MET A 51 -1.57 8.60 2.98
C MET A 51 -0.34 9.50 3.23
N ASP A 52 0.52 9.73 2.24
CA ASP A 52 1.81 10.44 2.40
C ASP A 52 2.76 9.80 3.42
N ILE A 53 2.67 8.48 3.58
CA ILE A 53 3.50 7.75 4.54
C ILE A 53 4.67 7.10 3.78
N PRO A 54 5.93 7.46 4.10
CA PRO A 54 7.08 6.82 3.49
C PRO A 54 7.19 5.38 4.00
N VAL A 55 6.97 4.42 3.10
CA VAL A 55 7.08 2.99 3.43
C VAL A 55 8.36 2.41 2.85
N ARG A 56 9.03 1.59 3.65
CA ARG A 56 10.09 0.66 3.22
C ARG A 56 9.59 -0.74 3.55
N PHE A 57 9.71 -1.67 2.61
CA PHE A 57 9.28 -3.05 2.78
C PHE A 57 10.38 -4.01 2.33
N THR A 58 10.35 -5.21 2.88
CA THR A 58 11.26 -6.30 2.50
C THR A 58 10.54 -7.21 1.52
N ILE A 59 11.24 -7.65 0.47
CA ILE A 59 10.75 -8.62 -0.50
C ILE A 59 11.84 -9.63 -0.80
N LYS A 60 11.44 -10.85 -1.17
CA LYS A 60 12.33 -11.92 -1.60
C LYS A 60 13.16 -11.48 -2.82
N LYS A 61 14.45 -11.82 -2.84
CA LYS A 61 15.37 -11.46 -3.93
C LYS A 61 14.93 -12.09 -5.25
N GLU A 62 14.34 -13.28 -5.20
CA GLU A 62 13.88 -14.03 -6.37
C GLU A 62 12.82 -13.25 -7.16
N VAL A 63 12.01 -12.41 -6.50
CA VAL A 63 11.02 -11.55 -7.17
C VAL A 63 11.66 -10.50 -8.08
N MET A 64 12.97 -10.23 -7.89
CA MET A 64 13.73 -9.27 -8.69
C MET A 64 14.31 -9.89 -9.98
N ILE A 65 14.14 -11.20 -10.21
CA ILE A 65 14.70 -11.95 -11.35
C ILE A 65 13.53 -12.69 -12.03
N GLY A 66 13.31 -12.46 -13.33
CA GLY A 66 12.12 -13.00 -14.04
C GLY A 66 12.38 -14.21 -14.95
N PRO A 67 11.31 -14.87 -15.47
CA PRO A 67 9.93 -14.76 -14.96
C PRO A 67 9.75 -15.63 -13.71
N LEU A 68 8.80 -15.25 -12.87
CA LEU A 68 8.33 -16.08 -11.76
C LEU A 68 7.77 -17.41 -12.26
#